data_AF-Q6HAB7-F1
#
_entry.id   AF-Q6HAB7-F1
#
_cell.length_a   1.000
_cell.length_b   1.000
_cell.length_c   1.000
_cell.angle_alpha   90.00
_cell.angle_beta   90.00
_cell.angle_gamma   90.00
#
_symmetry.space_group_name_H-M   'P 1'
#
loop_
_entity.id
_entity.type
_entity.pdbx_description
1 polymer ?
#
loop_
_entity_poly.entity_id
_entity_poly.type
_entity_poly.pdbx_seq_one_letter_code
_entity_poly.pdbx_strand_id
1 'polypeptide(L)'
;MLYLVEPTEENTRIAGEKIMVYDYPDGTLGFKYGYRTLTYQVFDKLAIVDQGAIVDNKRLGAVLKLAQAQQDERDRDGQRERSKKMPKRRAQARVQEQLRAINPVLANPEEFRASLKR
;
A
#
# COMPACT_ATOMS: atom_id res chain seq x y z
N MET A 1 3.63 -5.66 2.69
CA MET A 1 3.88 -4.32 2.12
C MET A 1 4.74 -3.49 3.05
N LEU A 2 5.90 -3.08 2.55
CA LEU A 2 6.81 -2.12 3.19
C LEU A 2 6.84 -0.86 2.32
N TYR A 3 6.88 0.31 2.94
CA TYR A 3 7.05 1.58 2.23
C TYR A 3 8.47 2.07 2.51
N LEU A 4 9.28 2.13 1.47
CA LEU A 4 10.67 2.57 1.53
C LEU A 4 10.71 4.04 1.16
N VAL A 5 11.05 4.90 2.11
CA VAL A 5 11.31 6.31 1.83
C VAL A 5 12.67 6.44 1.15
N GLU A 6 12.77 7.28 0.13
CA GLU A 6 14.03 7.45 -0.59
C GLU A 6 15.14 8.00 0.33
N PRO A 7 16.34 7.42 0.31
CA PRO A 7 17.43 7.81 1.19
C PRO A 7 18.13 9.08 0.65
N THR A 8 17.47 10.22 0.79
CA THR A 8 18.11 11.54 0.60
C THR A 8 18.78 11.99 1.90
N GLU A 9 19.77 12.90 1.82
CA GLU A 9 20.48 13.41 3.01
C GLU A 9 19.55 14.01 4.08
N GLU A 10 18.40 14.52 3.65
CA GLU A 10 17.41 15.11 4.53
C GLU A 10 16.51 14.02 5.15
N ASN A 11 16.18 12.98 4.38
CA ASN A 11 15.38 11.85 4.83
C ASN A 11 16.16 10.95 5.81
N THR A 12 17.48 10.85 5.68
CA THR A 12 18.32 10.11 6.63
C THR A 12 18.36 10.77 8.01
N ARG A 13 18.21 12.11 8.09
CA ARG A 13 18.16 12.84 9.36
C ARG A 13 16.87 12.61 10.15
N ILE A 14 15.78 12.25 9.46
CA ILE A 14 14.49 11.95 10.08
C ILE A 14 14.31 10.44 10.31
N ALA A 15 15.36 9.64 10.13
CA ALA A 15 15.31 8.21 10.40
C ALA A 15 15.01 7.97 11.89
N GLY A 16 13.97 7.18 12.16
CA GLY A 16 13.48 6.92 13.53
C GLY A 16 12.45 7.92 14.04
N GLU A 17 12.20 9.02 13.32
CA GLU A 17 11.18 9.99 13.69
C GLU A 17 9.77 9.61 13.23
N LYS A 18 8.77 10.18 13.91
CA LYS A 18 7.36 9.99 13.54
C LYS A 18 7.02 10.81 12.30
N ILE A 19 6.41 10.15 11.31
CA ILE A 19 5.90 10.77 10.09
C ILE A 19 4.37 10.70 10.05
N MET A 20 3.75 11.67 9.37
CA MET A 20 2.31 11.68 9.13
C MET A 20 1.98 10.88 7.88
N VAL A 21 0.99 9.99 8.00
CA VAL A 21 0.48 9.17 6.89
C VAL A 21 -0.93 9.63 6.53
N TYR A 22 -1.12 10.02 5.29
CA TYR A 22 -2.41 10.37 4.71
C TYR A 22 -2.93 9.21 3.88
N ASP A 23 -4.15 8.76 4.18
CA ASP A 23 -4.86 7.74 3.41
C ASP A 23 -5.87 8.45 2.50
N TYR A 24 -5.59 8.45 1.20
CA TYR A 24 -6.42 9.14 0.23
C TYR A 24 -7.57 8.23 -0.25
N PRO A 25 -8.70 8.82 -0.71
CA PRO A 25 -9.85 8.10 -1.26
C PRO A 25 -9.55 7.08 -2.36
N ASP A 26 -8.55 7.37 -3.19
CA ASP A 26 -8.08 6.52 -4.30
C ASP A 26 -7.28 5.30 -3.82
N GLY A 27 -6.98 5.22 -2.51
CA GLY A 27 -6.18 4.16 -1.90
C GLY A 27 -4.67 4.42 -1.94
N THR A 28 -4.25 5.61 -2.41
CA THR A 28 -2.86 6.05 -2.36
C THR A 28 -2.51 6.51 -0.94
N LEU A 29 -1.25 6.29 -0.53
CA LEU A 29 -0.76 6.80 0.74
C LEU A 29 0.17 7.99 0.50
N GLY A 30 -0.02 9.08 1.23
CA GLY A 30 0.92 10.18 1.28
C GLY A 30 1.74 10.13 2.56
N PHE A 31 3.06 10.26 2.47
CA PHE A 31 3.94 10.39 3.63
C PHE A 31 4.47 11.81 3.74
N LYS A 32 4.31 12.44 4.90
CA LYS A 32 4.82 13.80 5.14
C LYS A 32 5.56 13.91 6.47
N TYR A 33 6.57 14.77 6.47
CA TYR A 33 7.28 15.22 7.67
C TYR A 33 7.25 16.75 7.71
N GLY A 34 6.53 17.32 8.69
CA GLY A 34 6.19 18.74 8.70
C GLY A 34 5.40 19.14 7.44
N TYR A 35 5.93 20.10 6.69
CA TYR A 35 5.33 20.57 5.43
C TYR A 35 5.87 19.83 4.18
N ARG A 36 6.80 18.90 4.36
CA ARG A 36 7.50 18.22 3.27
C ARG A 36 6.86 16.89 2.95
N THR A 37 6.70 16.62 1.65
CA THR A 37 6.25 15.32 1.15
C THR A 37 7.45 14.42 0.90
N LEU A 38 7.37 13.18 1.37
CA LEU A 38 8.42 12.19 1.22
C LEU A 38 8.12 11.31 0.02
N THR A 39 9.07 11.22 -0.92
CA THR A 39 9.03 10.23 -2.00
C THR A 39 9.27 8.84 -1.43
N TYR A 40 8.48 7.88 -1.90
CA TYR A 40 8.53 6.51 -1.40
C TYR A 40 8.32 5.49 -2.52
N GLN A 41 8.81 4.28 -2.29
CA GLN A 41 8.60 3.12 -3.13
C GLN A 41 7.92 2.01 -2.31
N VAL A 42 7.03 1.26 -2.96
CA VAL A 42 6.33 0.15 -2.32
C VAL A 42 7.14 -1.13 -2.56
N PHE A 43 7.59 -1.76 -1.48
CA PHE A 43 8.27 -3.04 -1.54
C PHE A 43 7.38 -4.13 -0.97
N ASP A 44 7.05 -5.12 -1.81
CA ASP A 44 6.33 -6.30 -1.36
C ASP A 44 7.30 -7.40 -0.91
N LYS A 45 7.34 -7.65 0.40
CA LYS A 45 8.14 -8.74 1.00
C LYS A 45 7.67 -10.13 0.57
N LEU A 46 6.43 -10.25 0.10
CA LEU A 46 5.83 -11.51 -0.32
C LEU A 46 5.71 -11.61 -1.85
N ALA A 47 6.47 -10.79 -2.59
CA ALA A 47 6.51 -10.87 -4.04
C ALA A 47 6.84 -12.32 -4.47
N ILE A 48 5.91 -12.93 -5.21
CA ILE A 48 6.14 -14.21 -5.86
C ILE A 48 7.18 -13.94 -6.96
N VAL A 49 8.35 -14.54 -6.85
CA VAL A 49 9.27 -14.64 -7.97
C VAL A 49 8.66 -15.62 -8.97
N ASP A 50 8.56 -15.21 -10.24
CA ASP A 50 8.11 -16.09 -11.32
C ASP A 50 9.08 -17.28 -11.39
N GLN A 51 8.63 -18.43 -10.88
CA GLN A 51 9.40 -19.65 -10.96
C GLN A 51 9.28 -20.14 -12.39
N GLY A 52 10.25 -19.77 -13.23
CA GLY A 52 10.35 -20.27 -14.60
C GLY A 52 10.20 -21.80 -14.64
N ALA A 53 9.77 -22.32 -15.80
CA ALA A 53 9.43 -23.74 -15.95
C ALA A 53 10.47 -24.66 -15.29
N ILE A 54 10.00 -25.55 -14.41
CA ILE A 54 10.83 -26.55 -13.74
C ILE A 54 11.37 -27.50 -14.83
N VAL A 55 12.52 -27.17 -15.40
CA VAL A 55 13.26 -28.05 -16.32
C VAL A 55 13.83 -29.23 -15.55
N ASP A 56 14.02 -30.37 -16.22
CA ASP A 56 14.51 -31.67 -15.72
C ASP A 56 15.96 -31.67 -15.16
N ASN A 57 16.41 -30.54 -14.61
CA ASN A 57 17.65 -30.46 -13.88
C ASN A 57 17.48 -31.15 -12.52
N LYS A 58 17.99 -32.39 -12.45
CA LYS A 58 17.86 -33.35 -11.33
C LYS A 58 18.05 -32.75 -9.92
N ARG A 59 18.83 -31.67 -9.78
CA ARG A 59 19.12 -31.06 -8.47
C ARG A 59 18.32 -29.78 -8.20
N LEU A 60 17.85 -29.08 -9.23
CA LEU A 60 17.07 -27.85 -9.08
C LEU A 60 15.59 -28.12 -8.87
N GLY A 61 15.02 -29.16 -9.49
CA GLY A 61 13.60 -29.46 -9.37
C GLY A 61 13.13 -29.72 -7.93
N ALA A 62 13.97 -30.33 -7.09
CA ALA A 62 13.65 -30.57 -5.67
C ALA A 62 13.62 -29.26 -4.86
N VAL A 63 14.55 -28.35 -5.12
CA VAL A 63 14.64 -27.05 -4.44
C VAL A 63 13.48 -26.13 -4.86
N LEU A 64 13.13 -26.13 -6.14
CA LEU A 64 11.99 -25.35 -6.65
C LEU A 64 10.66 -25.87 -6.09
N LYS A 65 10.47 -27.19 -5.98
CA LYS A 65 9.30 -27.79 -5.31
C LYS A 65 9.20 -27.38 -3.84
N LEU A 66 10.32 -27.36 -3.12
CA LEU A 66 10.36 -26.90 -1.73
C LEU A 66 9.98 -25.42 -1.63
N ALA A 67 10.50 -24.58 -2.52
CA ALA A 67 10.17 -23.17 -2.57
C ALA A 67 8.68 -22.93 -2.88
N GLN A 68 8.10 -23.70 -3.81
CA GLN A 68 6.66 -23.65 -4.11
C GLN A 68 5.82 -24.03 -2.89
N ALA A 69 6.17 -25.12 -2.20
CA ALA A 69 5.44 -25.56 -1.01
C ALA A 69 5.43 -24.49 0.10
N GLN A 70 6.56 -23.79 0.31
CA GLN A 70 6.62 -22.67 1.26
C GLN A 70 5.78 -21.46 0.83
N GLN A 71 5.69 -21.18 -0.48
CA GLN A 71 4.81 -20.12 -0.96
C GLN A 71 3.33 -20.48 -0.73
N ASP A 72 2.93 -21.71 -1.05
CA ASP A 72 1.56 -22.19 -0.86
C ASP A 72 1.15 -22.20 0.63
N GLU A 73 2.08 -22.51 1.53
CA GLU A 73 1.87 -22.46 2.98
C GLU A 73 1.65 -21.03 3.47
N ARG A 74 2.49 -20.07 3.05
CA ARG A 74 2.32 -18.64 3.39
C ARG A 74 0.99 -18.08 2.91
N ASP A 75 0.51 -18.57 1.76
CA ASP A 75 -0.77 -18.18 1.17
C ASP A 75 -1.94 -18.75 1.97
N ARG A 76 -1.86 -20.03 2.35
CA ARG A 76 -2.86 -20.70 3.21
C ARG A 76 -2.96 -20.07 4.60
N ASP A 77 -1.83 -19.71 5.19
CA ASP A 77 -1.76 -19.06 6.50
C ASP A 77 -2.29 -17.61 6.48
N GLY A 78 -2.67 -17.10 5.29
CA GLY A 78 -3.17 -15.74 5.15
C GLY A 78 -2.11 -14.70 5.54
N GLN A 79 -0.81 -15.01 5.43
CA GLN A 79 0.26 -14.05 5.72
C GLN A 79 0.23 -12.85 4.75
N ARG A 80 -0.46 -13.00 3.61
CA ARG A 80 -0.81 -11.92 2.68
C ARG A 80 -2.03 -11.10 3.12
N GLU A 81 -2.88 -11.65 3.97
CA GLU A 81 -4.06 -10.94 4.43
C GLU A 81 -3.64 -9.81 5.38
N ARG A 82 -4.20 -8.62 5.16
CA ARG A 82 -3.98 -7.48 6.05
C ARG A 82 -4.49 -7.82 7.45
N SER A 83 -3.74 -7.39 8.47
CA SER A 83 -4.12 -7.52 9.88
C SER A 83 -5.59 -7.12 10.11
N LYS A 84 -6.37 -8.03 10.71
CA LYS A 84 -7.80 -7.85 11.03
C LYS A 84 -8.06 -6.73 12.05
N LYS A 85 -7.02 -6.23 12.73
CA LYS A 85 -7.10 -5.13 13.70
C LYS A 85 -7.22 -3.73 13.07
N MET A 86 -6.85 -3.54 11.79
CA MET A 86 -7.00 -2.24 11.14
C MET A 86 -8.35 -2.15 10.42
N PRO A 87 -9.02 -0.96 10.41
CA PRO A 87 -10.26 -0.77 9.68
C PRO A 87 -10.09 -1.20 8.22
N LYS A 88 -11.07 -1.96 7.72
CA LYS A 88 -11.07 -2.42 6.32
C LYS A 88 -11.27 -1.20 5.41
N ARG A 89 -10.50 -1.10 4.31
CA ARG A 89 -10.70 -0.07 3.26
C ARG A 89 -12.16 -0.02 2.75
N ARG A 90 -12.90 -1.13 2.81
CA ARG A 90 -14.34 -1.17 2.47
C ARG A 90 -15.24 -0.40 3.44
N ALA A 91 -14.86 -0.29 4.72
CA ALA A 91 -15.57 0.56 5.67
C ALA A 91 -15.42 2.04 5.29
N GLN A 92 -14.24 2.44 4.80
CA GLN A 92 -14.00 3.79 4.29
C GLN A 92 -14.78 4.05 2.99
N ALA A 93 -14.86 3.10 2.06
CA ALA A 93 -15.66 3.25 0.83
C ALA A 93 -17.16 3.49 1.12
N ARG A 94 -17.74 2.73 2.06
CA ARG A 94 -19.14 2.95 2.50
C ARG A 94 -19.33 4.28 3.23
N VAL A 95 -18.38 4.64 4.10
CA VAL A 95 -18.38 5.96 4.75
C VAL A 95 -18.26 7.07 3.71
N GLN A 96 -17.48 6.86 2.66
CA GLN A 96 -17.27 7.84 1.60
C GLN A 96 -18.49 7.96 0.68
N GLU A 97 -19.20 6.88 0.39
CA GLU A 97 -20.50 6.89 -0.29
C GLU A 97 -21.55 7.66 0.54
N GLN A 98 -21.59 7.43 1.85
CA GLN A 98 -22.42 8.22 2.78
C GLN A 98 -22.02 9.70 2.79
N LEU A 99 -20.71 10.00 2.78
CA LEU A 99 -20.21 11.38 2.73
C LEU A 99 -20.50 12.05 1.38
N ARG A 100 -20.52 11.32 0.25
CA ARG A 100 -20.96 11.83 -1.06
C ARG A 100 -22.45 12.19 -1.06
N ALA A 101 -23.28 11.44 -0.34
CA ALA A 101 -24.70 11.75 -0.18
C ALA A 101 -24.93 13.02 0.67
N ILE A 102 -24.02 13.33 1.59
CA ILE A 102 -24.13 14.47 2.51
C ILE A 102 -23.42 15.72 1.96
N ASN A 103 -22.30 15.56 1.26
CA ASN A 103 -21.47 16.65 0.76
C ASN A 103 -21.50 16.70 -0.79
N PRO A 104 -22.21 17.66 -1.39
CA PRO A 104 -22.33 17.78 -2.85
C PRO A 104 -20.97 18.05 -3.53
N VAL A 105 -19.99 18.61 -2.82
CA VAL A 105 -18.62 18.85 -3.32
C VAL A 105 -17.90 17.53 -3.66
N LEU A 106 -18.22 16.46 -2.94
CA LEU A 106 -17.63 15.14 -3.16
C LEU A 106 -18.39 14.30 -4.19
N ALA A 107 -19.62 14.69 -4.54
CA ALA A 107 -20.46 14.00 -5.51
C ALA A 107 -20.01 14.29 -6.94
N ASN A 108 -19.84 15.57 -7.30
CA ASN A 108 -19.33 16.03 -8.60
C ASN A 108 -18.18 17.02 -8.39
N PRO A 109 -16.92 16.55 -8.22
CA PRO A 109 -15.78 17.42 -7.95
C PRO A 109 -15.53 18.47 -9.05
N GLU A 110 -15.82 18.10 -10.31
CA GLU A 110 -15.63 18.93 -11.50
C GLU A 110 -16.62 20.12 -11.59
N GLU A 111 -17.77 20.04 -10.92
CA GLU A 111 -18.81 21.08 -10.94
C GLU A 111 -18.64 22.11 -9.83
N PHE A 112 -17.76 21.83 -8.84
CA PHE A 112 -17.56 22.71 -7.71
C PHE A 112 -16.76 23.96 -8.08
N ARG A 113 -17.43 25.11 -8.15
CA ARG A 113 -16.80 26.42 -8.25
C ARG A 113 -16.77 27.07 -6.89
N ALA A 114 -15.59 27.12 -6.27
CA ALA A 114 -15.40 27.86 -5.03
C ALA A 114 -15.74 29.35 -5.25
N SER A 115 -16.70 29.86 -4.47
CA SER A 115 -16.99 31.29 -4.43
C SER A 115 -15.78 32.01 -3.85
N LEU A 116 -14.89 32.53 -4.70
CA LEU A 116 -13.91 33.55 -4.32
C LEU A 116 -14.68 34.81 -3.92
N LYS A 117 -14.92 34.99 -2.62
CA LYS A 117 -15.39 36.28 -2.09
C LYS A 117 -14.23 37.28 -2.21
N ARG A 118 -14.50 38.38 -2.94
CA ARG A 118 -13.74 39.64 -2.85
C ARG A 118 -13.89 40.26 -1.47
#